data_AF-A0AAF0SZD1-F1
#
_entry.id   AF-A0AAF0SZD1-F1
#
_cell.length_a   1.000
_cell.length_b   1.000
_cell.length_c   1.000
_cell.angle_alpha   90.00
_cell.angle_beta   90.00
_cell.angle_gamma   90.00
#
_symmetry.space_group_name_H-M   'P 1'
#
loop_
_entity.id
_entity.type
_entity.pdbx_description
1 polymer ?
#
loop_
_entity_poly.entity_id
_entity_poly.type
_entity_poly.pdbx_seq_one_letter_code
_entity_poly.pdbx_strand_id
1 'polypeptide(L)'
;YYMVSLGYYWNMTITHFFQYRRKDSSQLFVHHLLTILLISFSWAVNFVRIGTLVLVVHECGDIPMLLAKICKLCGLQRAMDGLFLVFLVLWLCTRVGLYPFWIMRTTLFRAHVILQMWYPVYYIFNGLLLVLLLIHIMWTYLILRVVVRMLLFREISDVRSSSEASDEDDDDA
;
A
#
# COMPACT_ATOMS: atom_id res chain seq x y z
N TYR A 1 8.36 9.52 17.91
CA TYR A 1 7.85 8.94 16.66
C TYR A 1 7.99 7.42 16.67
N TYR A 2 9.21 6.84 16.61
CA TYR A 2 9.43 5.39 16.54
C TYR A 2 8.67 4.52 17.55
N MET A 3 8.76 4.84 18.85
CA MET A 3 8.06 4.07 19.90
C MET A 3 6.54 4.24 19.85
N VAL A 4 6.05 5.39 19.41
CA VAL A 4 4.62 5.66 19.22
C VAL A 4 4.08 4.84 18.04
N SER A 5 4.79 4.85 16.91
CA SER A 5 4.44 4.02 15.75
C SER A 5 4.49 2.53 16.10
N LEU A 6 5.48 2.08 16.88
CA LEU A 6 5.55 0.69 17.36
C LEU A 6 4.31 0.32 18.21
N GLY A 7 3.93 1.18 19.15
CA GLY A 7 2.72 0.98 19.96
C GLY A 7 1.44 0.97 19.12
N TYR A 8 1.34 1.84 18.12
CA TYR A 8 0.24 1.87 17.17
C TYR A 8 0.11 0.55 16.38
N TYR A 9 1.22 0.04 15.83
CA TYR A 9 1.21 -1.24 15.10
C TYR A 9 0.89 -2.43 16.02
N TRP A 10 1.37 -2.43 17.26
CA TRP A 10 1.00 -3.44 18.25
C TRP A 10 -0.51 -3.43 18.54
N ASN A 11 -1.07 -2.24 18.81
CA ASN A 11 -2.51 -2.09 19.04
C ASN A 11 -3.33 -2.57 17.83
N MET A 12 -2.90 -2.22 16.62
CA MET A 12 -3.55 -2.64 15.38
C MET A 12 -3.48 -4.16 15.17
N THR A 13 -2.34 -4.78 15.50
CA THR A 13 -2.15 -6.24 15.42
C THR A 13 -3.02 -6.98 16.44
N ILE A 14 -3.10 -6.48 17.67
CA ILE A 14 -3.97 -7.07 18.71
C ILE A 14 -5.44 -6.96 18.30
N THR A 15 -5.87 -5.77 17.86
CA THR A 15 -7.23 -5.54 17.38
C THR A 15 -7.58 -6.45 16.21
N HIS A 16 -6.61 -6.76 15.35
CA HIS A 16 -6.79 -7.67 14.22
C HIS A 16 -7.16 -9.10 14.66
N PHE A 17 -6.57 -9.61 15.76
CA PHE A 17 -6.91 -10.94 16.29
C PHE A 17 -8.35 -11.04 16.80
N PHE A 18 -8.94 -9.92 17.25
CA PHE A 18 -10.33 -9.88 17.71
C PHE A 18 -11.36 -9.75 16.57
N GLN A 19 -10.93 -9.37 15.35
CA GLN A 19 -11.82 -9.22 14.20
C GLN A 19 -11.87 -10.49 13.34
N TYR A 20 -13.07 -10.85 12.86
CA TYR A 20 -13.34 -12.09 12.13
C TYR A 20 -12.45 -12.28 10.87
N ARG A 21 -11.95 -13.52 10.70
CA ARG A 21 -10.91 -13.92 9.74
C ARG A 21 -11.43 -13.91 8.30
N ARG A 22 -11.16 -12.84 7.53
CA ARG A 22 -11.33 -12.79 6.07
C ARG A 22 -10.06 -13.29 5.35
N LYS A 23 -10.15 -13.74 4.09
CA LYS A 23 -8.98 -14.25 3.32
C LYS A 23 -7.82 -13.24 3.21
N ASP A 24 -8.13 -11.94 3.19
CA ASP A 24 -7.12 -10.87 3.12
C ASP A 24 -6.50 -10.55 4.51
N SER A 25 -7.00 -11.17 5.59
CA SER A 25 -6.58 -10.87 6.97
C SER A 25 -5.16 -11.39 7.24
N SER A 26 -4.82 -12.58 6.73
CA SER A 26 -3.50 -13.17 6.94
C SER A 26 -2.38 -12.34 6.31
N GLN A 27 -2.62 -11.74 5.14
CA GLN A 27 -1.62 -10.92 4.46
C GLN A 27 -1.35 -9.61 5.21
N LEU A 28 -2.42 -8.96 5.67
CA LEU A 28 -2.32 -7.73 6.46
C LEU A 28 -1.64 -8.00 7.82
N PHE A 29 -1.94 -9.13 8.45
CA PHE A 29 -1.26 -9.55 9.69
C PHE A 29 0.25 -9.76 9.49
N VAL A 30 0.64 -10.50 8.44
CA VAL A 30 2.05 -10.72 8.12
C VAL A 30 2.76 -9.39 7.84
N HIS A 31 2.10 -8.46 7.15
CA HIS A 31 2.63 -7.11 6.95
C HIS A 31 2.91 -6.39 8.29
N HIS A 32 1.94 -6.37 9.22
CA HIS A 32 2.12 -5.74 10.52
C HIS A 32 3.20 -6.41 11.37
N LEU A 33 3.30 -7.74 11.31
CA LEU A 33 4.39 -8.45 11.98
C LEU A 33 5.75 -8.05 11.39
N LEU A 34 5.87 -7.95 10.07
CA LEU A 34 7.10 -7.51 9.41
C LEU A 34 7.45 -6.06 9.76
N THR A 35 6.49 -5.14 9.81
CA THR A 35 6.76 -3.75 10.20
C THR A 35 7.19 -3.65 11.66
N ILE A 36 6.58 -4.39 12.59
CA ILE A 36 7.02 -4.46 13.99
C ILE A 36 8.44 -4.98 14.10
N LEU A 37 8.77 -6.06 13.37
CA LEU A 37 10.12 -6.61 13.33
C LEU A 37 11.12 -5.60 12.75
N LEU A 38 10.81 -4.97 11.61
CA LEU A 38 11.67 -3.96 10.98
C LEU A 38 11.93 -2.76 11.89
N ILE A 39 10.91 -2.26 12.59
CA ILE A 39 11.05 -1.14 13.55
C ILE A 39 11.95 -1.56 14.73
N SER A 40 11.71 -2.75 15.28
CA SER A 40 12.48 -3.29 16.42
C SER A 40 13.95 -3.52 16.05
N PHE A 41 14.21 -4.17 14.91
CA PHE A 41 15.58 -4.39 14.39
C PHE A 41 16.26 -3.09 14.01
N SER A 42 15.55 -2.16 13.36
CA SER A 42 16.10 -0.85 13.00
C SER A 42 16.54 -0.06 14.22
N TRP A 43 15.85 -0.20 15.36
CA TRP A 43 16.23 0.44 16.61
C TRP A 43 17.43 -0.26 17.25
N ALA A 44 17.44 -1.58 17.31
CA ALA A 44 18.55 -2.37 17.89
C ALA A 44 19.90 -2.16 17.18
N VAL A 45 19.88 -1.95 15.86
CA VAL A 45 21.07 -1.82 15.00
C VAL A 45 21.39 -0.35 14.68
N ASN A 46 20.66 0.60 15.28
CA ASN A 46 20.84 2.04 15.07
C ASN A 46 20.63 2.53 13.62
N PHE A 47 19.86 1.78 12.81
CA PHE A 47 19.42 2.18 11.46
C PHE A 47 18.17 3.06 11.45
N VAL A 48 18.00 3.86 12.50
CA VAL A 48 16.79 4.66 12.75
C VAL A 48 16.47 5.57 11.56
N ARG A 49 17.47 6.17 10.90
CA ARG A 49 17.26 7.04 9.73
C ARG A 49 16.56 6.33 8.56
N ILE A 50 17.03 5.12 8.24
CA ILE A 50 16.50 4.34 7.12
C ILE A 50 15.11 3.83 7.46
N GLY A 51 14.92 3.28 8.67
CA GLY A 51 13.61 2.78 9.07
C GLY A 51 12.58 3.90 9.30
N THR A 52 12.97 5.13 9.70
CA THR A 52 12.04 6.28 9.72
C THR A 52 11.54 6.64 8.33
N LEU A 53 12.41 6.57 7.31
CA LEU A 53 12.00 6.83 5.92
C LEU A 53 11.01 5.76 5.45
N VAL A 54 11.28 4.48 5.75
CA VAL A 54 10.34 3.39 5.45
C VAL A 54 8.99 3.67 6.11
N LEU A 55 8.97 3.95 7.42
CA LEU A 55 7.75 4.28 8.18
C LEU A 55 6.94 5.42 7.55
N VAL A 56 7.56 6.57 7.28
CA VAL A 56 6.87 7.75 6.74
C VAL A 56 6.29 7.46 5.36
N VAL A 57 7.07 6.86 4.47
CA VAL A 57 6.61 6.45 3.13
C VAL A 57 5.43 5.48 3.25
N HIS A 58 5.40 4.69 4.33
CA HIS A 58 4.31 3.76 4.55
C HIS A 58 3.04 4.43 5.07
N GLU A 59 3.15 5.27 6.09
CA GLU A 59 2.02 5.97 6.72
C GLU A 59 1.35 6.99 5.80
N CYS A 60 2.09 7.63 4.87
CA CYS A 60 1.51 8.58 3.92
C CYS A 60 0.38 7.99 3.05
N GLY A 61 0.47 6.70 2.71
CA GLY A 61 -0.56 6.01 1.91
C GLY A 61 -1.83 5.66 2.68
N ASP A 62 -1.76 5.59 4.01
CA ASP A 62 -2.90 5.18 4.86
C ASP A 62 -3.90 6.32 5.10
N ILE A 63 -3.45 7.57 5.02
CA ILE A 63 -4.26 8.78 5.18
C ILE A 63 -5.46 8.82 4.20
N PRO A 64 -5.25 8.73 2.86
CA PRO A 64 -6.37 8.76 1.92
C PRO A 64 -7.29 7.53 2.06
N MET A 65 -6.75 6.37 2.44
CA MET A 65 -7.55 5.16 2.69
C MET A 65 -8.47 5.32 3.90
N LEU A 66 -7.99 5.93 4.99
CA LEU A 66 -8.80 6.23 6.16
C LEU A 66 -9.87 7.28 5.83
N LEU A 67 -9.50 8.32 5.10
CA LEU A 67 -10.42 9.38 4.70
C LEU A 67 -11.52 8.83 3.79
N ALA A 68 -11.19 7.93 2.87
CA ALA A 68 -12.18 7.26 2.02
C ALA A 68 -13.21 6.46 2.83
N LYS A 69 -12.81 5.79 3.92
CA LYS A 69 -13.74 5.09 4.82
C LYS A 69 -14.70 6.05 5.52
N ILE A 70 -14.20 7.22 5.95
CA ILE A 70 -15.03 8.25 6.58
C ILE A 70 -16.00 8.85 5.57
N CYS A 71 -15.53 9.20 4.37
CA CYS A 71 -16.39 9.72 3.30
C CYS A 71 -17.47 8.72 2.88
N LYS A 72 -17.15 7.42 2.88
CA LYS A 72 -18.14 6.35 2.65
C LYS A 72 -19.23 6.35 3.73
N LEU A 73 -18.87 6.60 5.00
CA LEU A 73 -19.84 6.70 6.09
C LEU A 73 -20.73 7.94 5.95
N CYS A 74 -20.20 9.04 5.42
CA CYS A 74 -20.95 10.27 5.17
C CYS A 74 -21.76 10.28 3.87
N GLY A 75 -21.74 9.19 3.08
CA GLY A 75 -22.48 9.08 1.82
C GLY A 75 -21.94 9.93 0.65
N LEU A 76 -20.72 10.48 0.77
CA LEU A 76 -20.18 11.43 -0.21
C LEU A 76 -19.39 10.71 -1.33
N GLN A 77 -20.13 10.14 -2.29
CA GLN A 77 -19.57 9.30 -3.37
C GLN A 77 -18.48 10.02 -4.21
N ARG A 78 -18.70 11.29 -4.60
CA ARG A 78 -17.71 12.06 -5.38
C ARG A 78 -16.38 12.24 -4.66
N ALA A 79 -16.41 12.43 -3.33
CA ALA A 79 -15.19 12.54 -2.54
C ALA A 79 -14.49 11.19 -2.40
N MET A 80 -15.24 10.09 -2.28
CA MET A 80 -14.68 8.74 -2.23
C MET A 80 -13.89 8.40 -3.50
N ASP A 81 -14.43 8.70 -4.68
CA ASP A 81 -13.77 8.41 -5.96
C ASP A 81 -12.48 9.25 -6.12
N GLY A 82 -12.53 10.54 -5.74
CA GLY A 82 -11.34 11.39 -5.71
C GLY A 82 -10.27 10.88 -4.76
N LEU A 83 -10.65 10.44 -3.56
CA LEU A 83 -9.73 9.87 -2.57
C LEU A 83 -9.15 8.54 -3.00
N PHE A 84 -9.91 7.73 -3.73
CA PHE A 84 -9.42 6.48 -4.32
C PHE A 84 -8.34 6.76 -5.39
N LEU A 85 -8.52 7.79 -6.22
CA LEU A 85 -7.50 8.20 -7.19
C LEU A 85 -6.24 8.71 -6.50
N VAL A 86 -6.39 9.57 -5.48
CA VAL A 86 -5.26 10.08 -4.69
C VAL A 86 -4.53 8.92 -4.00
N PHE A 87 -5.26 7.96 -3.44
CA PHE A 87 -4.69 6.73 -2.88
C PHE A 87 -3.90 5.95 -3.94
N LEU A 88 -4.43 5.75 -5.15
CA LEU A 88 -3.76 5.03 -6.22
C LEU A 88 -2.43 5.69 -6.62
N VAL A 89 -2.44 7.02 -6.81
CA VAL A 89 -1.24 7.79 -7.17
C VAL A 89 -0.20 7.71 -6.05
N LEU A 90 -0.61 7.96 -4.81
CA LEU A 90 0.29 7.85 -3.65
C LEU A 90 0.85 6.44 -3.51
N TRP A 91 0.03 5.40 -3.70
CA TRP A 91 0.44 4.00 -3.64
C TRP A 91 1.56 3.70 -4.65
N LEU A 92 1.34 4.09 -5.92
CA LEU A 92 2.29 3.83 -7.00
C LEU A 92 3.60 4.61 -6.79
N CYS A 93 3.51 5.90 -6.45
CA CYS A 93 4.68 6.73 -6.21
C CYS A 93 5.50 6.26 -5.00
N THR A 94 4.85 5.98 -3.86
CA THR A 94 5.53 5.66 -2.61
C THR A 94 6.05 4.21 -2.57
N ARG A 95 5.23 3.23 -2.98
CA ARG A 95 5.54 1.80 -2.79
C ARG A 95 6.13 1.11 -4.02
N VAL A 96 5.86 1.61 -5.23
CA VAL A 96 6.38 1.03 -6.48
C VAL A 96 7.52 1.86 -7.06
N GLY A 97 7.50 3.18 -6.89
CA GLY A 97 8.61 4.07 -7.24
C GLY A 97 9.63 4.16 -6.11
N LEU A 98 9.32 4.96 -5.10
CA LEU A 98 10.29 5.40 -4.09
C LEU A 98 10.88 4.24 -3.27
N TYR A 99 10.05 3.29 -2.83
CA TYR A 99 10.50 2.19 -1.99
C TYR A 99 11.53 1.27 -2.69
N PRO A 100 11.27 0.64 -3.86
CA PRO A 100 12.26 -0.23 -4.50
C PRO A 100 13.40 0.54 -5.17
N PHE A 101 13.16 1.69 -5.80
CA PHE A 101 14.23 2.40 -6.52
C PHE A 101 15.18 3.15 -5.59
N TRP A 102 14.67 3.67 -4.47
CA TRP A 102 15.45 4.52 -3.56
C TRP A 102 15.91 3.73 -2.33
N ILE A 103 15.03 2.99 -1.65
CA ILE A 103 15.40 2.28 -0.42
C ILE A 103 16.23 1.04 -0.74
N MET A 104 15.81 0.18 -1.68
CA MET A 104 16.59 -1.02 -2.01
C MET A 104 17.97 -0.69 -2.59
N ARG A 105 18.07 0.32 -3.47
CA ARG A 105 19.36 0.80 -3.99
C ARG A 105 20.26 1.36 -2.88
N THR A 106 19.69 2.12 -1.94
CA THR A 106 20.46 2.71 -0.84
C THR A 106 20.92 1.65 0.16
N THR A 107 20.07 0.67 0.50
CA THR A 107 20.46 -0.41 1.44
C THR A 107 21.48 -1.35 0.80
N LEU A 108 21.37 -1.68 -0.49
CA LEU A 108 22.31 -2.57 -1.17
C LEU A 108 23.70 -1.93 -1.38
N PHE A 109 23.76 -0.67 -1.79
CA PHE A 109 25.06 -0.02 -2.07
C PHE A 109 25.69 0.65 -0.84
N ARG A 110 24.90 1.27 0.04
CA ARG A 110 25.44 2.10 1.14
C ARG A 110 25.66 1.32 2.43
N ALA A 111 24.83 0.30 2.71
CA ALA A 111 24.99 -0.50 3.92
C ALA A 111 26.06 -1.61 3.78
N HIS A 112 26.33 -2.09 2.55
CA HIS A 112 27.47 -2.99 2.28
C HIS A 112 28.83 -2.33 2.59
N VAL A 113 28.93 -1.00 2.44
CA VAL A 113 30.17 -0.24 2.68
C VAL A 113 30.37 0.09 4.17
N ILE A 114 29.29 0.19 4.97
CA ILE A 114 29.34 0.58 6.39
C ILE A 114 29.41 -0.62 7.33
N LEU A 115 28.73 -1.72 7.00
CA LEU A 115 28.81 -2.97 7.75
C LEU A 115 29.84 -3.86 7.05
N GLN A 116 31.05 -3.96 7.63
CA GLN A 116 32.02 -4.98 7.21
C GLN A 116 31.30 -6.34 7.07
N MET A 117 31.66 -7.07 6.01
CA MET A 117 30.98 -8.18 5.33
C MET A 117 30.49 -9.38 6.19
N TRP A 118 30.62 -9.34 7.52
CA TRP A 118 30.51 -10.47 8.47
C TRP A 118 29.37 -10.34 9.50
N TYR A 119 28.37 -9.47 9.29
CA TYR A 119 27.22 -9.36 10.22
C TYR A 119 25.94 -10.00 9.65
N PRO A 120 25.45 -11.12 10.23
CA PRO A 120 24.22 -11.81 9.77
C PRO A 120 22.97 -10.92 9.82
N VAL A 121 22.99 -9.90 10.69
CA VAL A 121 21.93 -8.90 10.86
C VAL A 121 21.64 -8.13 9.56
N TYR A 122 22.66 -7.89 8.73
CA TYR A 122 22.47 -7.25 7.43
C TYR A 122 21.55 -8.05 6.49
N TYR A 123 21.80 -9.36 6.39
CA TYR A 123 21.04 -10.25 5.52
C TYR A 123 19.60 -10.41 6.01
N ILE A 124 19.39 -10.49 7.33
CA ILE A 124 18.06 -10.56 7.93
C ILE A 124 17.27 -9.27 7.64
N PHE A 125 17.88 -8.10 7.83
CA PHE A 125 17.20 -6.82 7.61
C PHE A 125 16.83 -6.61 6.13
N ASN A 126 17.74 -6.93 5.19
CA ASN A 126 17.43 -6.87 3.76
C ASN A 126 16.39 -7.91 3.34
N GLY A 127 16.43 -9.11 3.93
CA GLY A 127 15.41 -10.13 3.74
C GLY A 127 14.02 -9.65 4.16
N LEU A 128 13.91 -9.04 5.34
CA LEU A 128 12.64 -8.46 5.82
C LEU A 128 12.12 -7.36 4.88
N LEU A 129 12.99 -6.47 4.40
CA LEU A 129 12.63 -5.43 3.42
C LEU A 129 12.16 -6.02 2.08
N LEU A 130 12.77 -7.12 1.64
CA LEU A 130 12.40 -7.83 0.42
C LEU A 130 11.04 -8.52 0.56
N VAL A 131 10.78 -9.21 1.68
CA VAL A 131 9.46 -9.80 1.94
C VAL A 131 8.39 -8.69 1.97
N LEU A 132 8.69 -7.55 2.59
CA LEU A 132 7.79 -6.41 2.59
C LEU A 132 7.51 -5.90 1.17
N LEU A 133 8.54 -5.85 0.31
CA LEU A 133 8.38 -5.51 -1.11
C LEU A 133 7.46 -6.49 -1.86
N LEU A 134 7.63 -7.79 -1.64
CA LEU A 134 6.79 -8.82 -2.29
C LEU A 134 5.31 -8.64 -1.94
N ILE A 135 5.00 -8.32 -0.69
CA ILE A 135 3.63 -8.02 -0.27
C ILE A 135 3.09 -6.80 -1.02
N HIS A 136 3.88 -5.73 -1.17
CA HIS A 136 3.45 -4.54 -1.93
C HIS A 136 3.25 -4.82 -3.41
N ILE A 137 4.10 -5.65 -4.04
CA ILE A 137 3.93 -6.02 -5.45
C ILE A 137 2.61 -6.77 -5.63
N MET A 138 2.32 -7.74 -4.76
CA MET A 138 1.07 -8.48 -4.79
C MET A 138 -0.15 -7.54 -4.61
N TRP A 139 -0.10 -6.60 -3.65
CA TRP A 139 -1.17 -5.63 -3.46
C TRP A 139 -1.32 -4.66 -4.63
N THR A 140 -0.21 -4.22 -5.23
CA THR A 140 -0.24 -3.40 -6.44
C THR A 140 -0.91 -4.14 -7.59
N TYR A 141 -0.64 -5.43 -7.75
CA TYR A 141 -1.32 -6.27 -8.73
C TYR A 141 -2.85 -6.34 -8.48
N LEU A 142 -3.27 -6.51 -7.22
CA LEU A 142 -4.70 -6.50 -6.87
C LEU A 142 -5.36 -5.15 -7.17
N ILE A 143 -4.71 -4.04 -6.83
CA ILE A 143 -5.21 -2.69 -7.09
C ILE A 143 -5.33 -2.46 -8.60
N LEU A 144 -4.28 -2.79 -9.37
CA LEU A 144 -4.29 -2.65 -10.83
C LEU A 144 -5.39 -3.49 -11.48
N ARG A 145 -5.61 -4.73 -10.99
CA ARG A 145 -6.70 -5.60 -11.45
C ARG A 145 -8.08 -4.97 -11.23
N VAL A 146 -8.28 -4.27 -10.11
CA VAL A 146 -9.54 -3.54 -9.84
C VAL A 146 -9.70 -2.35 -10.78
N VAL A 147 -8.63 -1.56 -10.99
CA VAL A 147 -8.65 -0.40 -11.89
C VAL A 147 -8.96 -0.82 -13.33
N VAL A 148 -8.26 -1.84 -13.85
CA VAL A 148 -8.51 -2.36 -15.20
C VAL A 148 -9.95 -2.85 -15.35
N ARG A 149 -10.48 -3.57 -14.35
CA ARG A 149 -11.88 -4.00 -14.36
C ARG A 149 -12.84 -2.80 -14.40
N MET A 150 -12.59 -1.76 -13.61
CA MET A 150 -13.45 -0.57 -13.62
C MET A 150 -13.41 0.17 -14.96
N LEU A 151 -12.24 0.30 -15.58
CA LEU A 151 -12.10 0.95 -16.89
C LEU A 151 -12.83 0.16 -17.99
N LEU A 152 -12.63 -1.16 -18.04
CA LEU A 152 -13.30 -2.02 -19.02
C LEU A 152 -14.83 -2.01 -18.86
N PHE A 153 -15.36 -2.08 -17.63
CA PHE A 153 -16.80 -2.04 -17.41
C PHE A 153 -17.42 -0.68 -17.72
N ARG A 154 -16.69 0.41 -17.50
CA ARG A 154 -17.13 1.76 -17.86
C ARG A 154 -17.23 1.92 -19.37
N GLU A 155 -16.23 1.44 -20.11
CA GLU A 155 -16.23 1.46 -21.58
C GLU A 155 -17.40 0.65 -22.17
N ILE A 156 -17.70 -0.53 -21.62
CA ILE A 156 -18.83 -1.36 -22.05
C ILE A 156 -20.19 -0.66 -21.78
N SER A 157 -20.33 0.02 -20.65
CA SER A 157 -21.54 0.80 -20.33
C SER A 157 -21.73 1.97 -21.30
N ASP A 158 -20.66 2.69 -21.62
CA ASP A 158 -20.71 3.83 -22.53
C ASP A 158 -21.06 3.37 -23.96
N VAL A 159 -20.44 2.28 -24.45
CA VAL A 159 -20.77 1.68 -25.76
C VAL A 159 -22.23 1.22 -25.84
N ARG A 160 -22.74 0.56 -24.80
CA ARG A 160 -24.15 0.11 -24.77
C ARG A 160 -25.13 1.29 -24.73
N SER A 161 -24.80 2.38 -24.05
CA SER A 161 -25.63 3.58 -24.04
C SER A 161 -25.68 4.29 -25.39
N SER A 162 -24.58 4.23 -26.16
CA SER A 162 -24.52 4.81 -27.51
C SER A 162 -25.32 4.05 -28.55
N SER A 163 -25.51 2.73 -28.39
CA SER A 163 -26.33 1.91 -29.28
C SER A 163 -27.83 2.00 -29.01
N GLU A 164 -28.25 2.33 -27.78
CA GLU A 164 -29.67 2.52 -27.45
C GLU A 164 -30.17 3.93 -27.83
N ALA A 165 -29.28 4.89 -28.13
CA ALA A 165 -29.63 6.25 -28.55
C ALA A 165 -29.75 6.44 -30.07
N SER A 166 -29.41 5.42 -30.87
CA SER A 166 -29.42 5.50 -32.35
C SER A 166 -30.69 4.92 -33.01
N ASP A 167 -31.63 4.39 -32.22
CA ASP A 167 -32.85 3.74 -32.72
C ASP A 167 -34.13 4.57 -32.51
N GLU A 168 -34.04 5.85 -32.10
CA GLU A 168 -35.21 6.73 -31.84
C GLU A 168 -35.46 7.84 -32.88
N ASP A 169 -34.74 7.91 -34.01
CA ASP A 169 -34.80 9.07 -34.94
C ASP A 169 -35.34 8.78 -36.38
N ASP A 170 -36.06 7.67 -36.63
CA ASP A 170 -36.50 7.28 -37.99
C ASP A 170 -38.03 7.03 -38.14
N ASP A 171 -38.86 7.86 -37.51
CA ASP A 171 -40.33 7.89 -37.75
C ASP A 171 -40.83 9.35 -37.90
N ASP A 172 -40.58 9.98 -39.05
CA ASP A 172 -41.45 11.03 -39.66
C ASP A 172 -40.88 11.53 -41.01
N ALA A 173 -41.35 10.95 -42.13
CA ALA A 173 -41.48 11.63 -43.44
C ALA A 173 -42.28 10.77 -44.45
#